data_AF-N9JKT7-F1
#
_entry.id   AF-N9JKT7-F1
#
_cell.length_a   1.000
_cell.length_b   1.000
_cell.length_c   1.000
_cell.angle_alpha   90.00
_cell.angle_beta   90.00
_cell.angle_gamma   90.00
#
_symmetry.space_group_name_H-M   'P 1'
#
loop_
_entity.id
_entity.type
_entity.pdbx_description
1 polymer ?
#
loop_
_entity_poly.entity_id
_entity_poly.type
_entity_poly.pdbx_seq_one_letter_code
_entity_poly.pdbx_strand_id
1 'polypeptide(L)'
;MSITVLPSTAYITSHELISGGVMGATRKASIEWDDGSLRKCYVKVYPKQDRIRKIFNELTGFLIGNALGILQPDSAALMPLNQLFYADYGLNTANEESETWAWVTSECGQSVSGIFQLNKSQASLERNIEDTKNKYINAISLICDQKNIPQIIAFDDFIANDDRNIGNLVMTGNGNMGVIDHGEILGRIDWIKNLTQLDKSQFFFNKLLYILDQHNAIKQQTTFTVKSKAVEAIGEHEQAFVSIQKQLLTWWKNILEISDIPETDHPRYLDHLFDFLHYRCQQPSALFANRIGLVA
;
A
#
# COMPACT_ATOMS: atom_id res chain seq x y z
N MET A 1 -4.05 -5.27 15.40
CA MET A 1 -3.46 -6.29 14.49
C MET A 1 -1.95 -6.13 14.56
N SER A 2 -1.18 -7.22 14.62
CA SER A 2 0.28 -7.17 14.76
C SER A 2 0.97 -7.78 13.54
N ILE A 3 2.07 -7.17 13.11
CA ILE A 3 3.01 -7.79 12.17
C ILE A 3 3.82 -8.83 12.95
N THR A 4 4.07 -9.99 12.36
CA THR A 4 4.95 -11.03 12.94
C THR A 4 6.18 -11.26 12.07
N VAL A 5 7.19 -11.96 12.61
CA VAL A 5 8.32 -12.48 11.84
C VAL A 5 8.17 -13.98 11.75
N LEU A 6 7.93 -14.49 10.53
CA LEU A 6 7.82 -15.93 10.29
C LEU A 6 9.19 -16.51 9.91
N PRO A 7 9.51 -17.77 10.27
CA PRO A 7 10.71 -18.43 9.79
C PRO A 7 10.61 -18.75 8.30
N SER A 8 11.74 -18.95 7.62
CA SER A 8 11.76 -19.32 6.19
C SER A 8 11.06 -20.66 5.88
N THR A 9 10.94 -21.53 6.88
CA THR A 9 10.21 -22.81 6.81
C THR A 9 8.70 -22.63 6.78
N ALA A 10 8.17 -21.45 7.12
CA ALA A 10 6.74 -21.15 7.03
C ALA A 10 6.24 -21.10 5.58
N TYR A 11 7.13 -20.89 4.61
CA TYR A 11 6.79 -20.94 3.19
C TYR A 11 6.63 -22.40 2.75
N ILE A 12 5.39 -22.84 2.54
CA ILE A 12 5.08 -24.24 2.23
C ILE A 12 5.09 -24.51 0.73
N THR A 13 4.43 -23.67 -0.07
CA THR A 13 4.25 -23.91 -1.50
C THR A 13 3.90 -22.64 -2.25
N SER A 14 4.50 -22.47 -3.43
CA SER A 14 4.19 -21.43 -4.41
C SER A 14 2.96 -21.79 -5.23
N HIS A 15 2.06 -20.83 -5.42
CA HIS A 15 0.91 -20.93 -6.33
C HIS A 15 1.12 -19.99 -7.53
N GLU A 16 0.10 -19.21 -7.89
CA GLU A 16 0.11 -18.30 -9.02
C GLU A 16 1.05 -17.11 -8.84
N LEU A 17 1.74 -16.75 -9.93
CA LEU A 17 2.39 -15.45 -10.08
C LEU A 17 1.33 -14.39 -10.35
N ILE A 18 1.32 -13.33 -9.56
CA ILE A 18 0.41 -12.21 -9.74
C ILE A 18 1.06 -11.21 -10.68
N SER A 19 0.62 -11.23 -11.94
CA SER A 19 1.03 -10.25 -12.95
C SER A 19 0.24 -8.95 -12.77
N GLY A 20 0.95 -7.82 -12.64
CA GLY A 20 0.34 -6.50 -12.51
C GLY A 20 1.20 -5.45 -11.80
N GLY A 21 2.13 -5.87 -10.92
CA GLY A 21 3.11 -4.99 -10.30
C GLY A 21 4.37 -4.85 -11.17
N VAL A 22 4.83 -3.62 -11.42
CA VAL A 22 6.02 -3.34 -12.25
C VAL A 22 7.32 -3.47 -11.44
N MET A 23 7.26 -3.37 -10.11
CA MET A 23 8.42 -3.08 -9.25
C MET A 23 8.81 -4.22 -8.29
N GLY A 24 8.06 -5.34 -8.24
CA GLY A 24 8.36 -6.49 -7.38
C GLY A 24 7.59 -7.74 -7.80
N ALA A 25 8.20 -8.92 -7.57
CA ALA A 25 7.58 -10.19 -7.87
C ALA A 25 6.61 -10.55 -6.74
N THR A 26 5.31 -10.58 -7.06
CA THR A 26 4.26 -10.96 -6.11
C THR A 26 3.71 -12.32 -6.48
N ARG A 27 3.64 -13.23 -5.52
CA ARG A 27 3.06 -14.58 -5.70
C ARG A 27 2.03 -14.87 -4.65
N LYS A 28 1.02 -15.66 -5.01
CA LYS A 28 0.26 -16.38 -4.01
C LYS A 28 1.04 -17.58 -3.53
N ALA A 29 1.02 -17.81 -2.23
CA ALA A 29 1.67 -18.93 -1.58
C ALA A 29 0.82 -19.46 -0.43
N SER A 30 1.05 -20.71 -0.05
CA SER A 30 0.57 -21.26 1.22
C SER A 30 1.62 -21.01 2.30
N ILE A 31 1.23 -20.28 3.33
CA ILE A 31 2.10 -19.91 4.46
C ILE A 31 1.51 -20.47 5.75
N GLU A 32 2.33 -21.14 6.54
CA GLU A 32 2.00 -21.57 7.90
C GLU A 32 2.29 -20.44 8.89
N TRP A 33 1.30 -20.04 9.67
CA TRP A 33 1.41 -18.96 10.65
C TRP A 33 1.77 -19.50 12.04
N ASP A 34 2.18 -18.61 12.96
CA ASP A 34 2.59 -18.98 14.33
C ASP A 34 1.49 -19.69 15.14
N ASP A 35 0.22 -19.53 14.74
CA ASP A 35 -0.93 -20.23 15.33
C ASP A 35 -1.14 -21.64 14.75
N GLY A 36 -0.25 -22.11 13.89
CA GLY A 36 -0.31 -23.38 13.17
C GLY A 36 -1.31 -23.39 12.00
N SER A 37 -1.94 -22.26 11.68
CA SER A 37 -2.89 -22.19 10.57
C SER A 37 -2.18 -22.04 9.23
N LEU A 38 -2.60 -22.83 8.25
CA LEU A 38 -2.16 -22.71 6.86
C LEU A 38 -3.07 -21.72 6.12
N ARG A 39 -2.53 -20.61 5.63
CA ARG A 39 -3.29 -19.56 4.95
C ARG A 39 -2.77 -19.32 3.55
N LYS A 40 -3.67 -18.93 2.63
CA LYS A 40 -3.28 -18.36 1.35
C LYS A 40 -2.83 -16.92 1.57
N CYS A 41 -1.65 -16.59 1.10
CA CYS A 41 -1.03 -15.29 1.30
C CYS A 41 -0.47 -14.75 -0.01
N TYR A 42 -0.37 -13.43 -0.11
CA TYR A 42 0.45 -12.76 -1.09
C TYR A 42 1.84 -12.55 -0.48
N VAL A 43 2.86 -13.01 -1.19
CA VAL A 43 4.26 -12.85 -0.82
C VAL A 43 4.92 -11.98 -1.87
N LYS A 44 5.42 -10.82 -1.43
CA LYS A 44 6.11 -9.84 -2.27
C LYS A 44 7.60 -9.87 -1.99
N VAL A 45 8.37 -10.00 -3.07
CA VAL A 45 9.82 -9.94 -3.05
C VAL A 45 10.26 -8.84 -4.00
N TYR A 46 10.98 -7.87 -3.45
CA TYR A 46 11.41 -6.69 -4.18
C TYR A 46 12.88 -6.81 -4.63
N PRO A 47 13.27 -6.12 -5.72
CA PRO A 47 14.65 -6.01 -6.15
C PRO A 47 15.55 -5.49 -5.03
N LYS A 48 16.80 -5.99 -4.95
CA LYS A 48 17.76 -5.67 -3.87
C LYS A 48 17.85 -4.16 -3.59
N GLN A 49 17.93 -3.34 -4.63
CA GLN A 49 18.07 -1.88 -4.51
C GLN A 49 16.86 -1.13 -3.92
N ASP A 50 15.69 -1.75 -3.91
CA ASP A 50 14.43 -1.17 -3.41
C ASP A 50 13.86 -1.92 -2.20
N ARG A 51 14.41 -3.11 -1.88
CA ARG A 51 13.80 -4.07 -0.97
C ARG A 51 13.49 -3.51 0.41
N ILE A 52 14.48 -2.92 1.05
CA ILE A 52 14.33 -2.31 2.38
C ILE A 52 13.30 -1.19 2.34
N ARG A 53 13.38 -0.29 1.35
CA ARG A 53 12.46 0.83 1.18
C ARG A 53 11.02 0.36 1.05
N LYS A 54 10.81 -0.66 0.21
CA LYS A 54 9.48 -1.20 -0.10
C LYS A 54 8.86 -1.93 1.07
N ILE A 55 9.63 -2.76 1.76
CA ILE A 55 9.17 -3.45 2.97
C ILE A 55 8.82 -2.44 4.07
N PHE A 56 9.68 -1.45 4.28
CA PHE A 56 9.43 -0.37 5.22
C PHE A 56 8.11 0.37 4.90
N ASN A 57 7.92 0.70 3.62
CA ASN A 57 6.73 1.38 3.13
C ASN A 57 5.45 0.54 3.30
N GLU A 58 5.50 -0.74 2.93
CA GLU A 58 4.39 -1.70 3.12
C GLU A 58 4.00 -1.81 4.60
N LEU A 59 5.00 -2.01 5.47
CA LEU A 59 4.82 -2.08 6.91
C LEU A 59 4.19 -0.82 7.48
N THR A 60 4.69 0.34 7.06
CA THR A 60 4.22 1.65 7.54
C THR A 60 2.77 1.91 7.12
N GLY A 61 2.47 1.70 5.85
CA GLY A 61 1.11 1.83 5.32
C GLY A 61 0.14 0.87 6.00
N PHE A 62 0.55 -0.38 6.21
CA PHE A 62 -0.27 -1.39 6.88
C PHE A 62 -0.59 -1.01 8.33
N LEU A 63 0.40 -0.57 9.12
CA LEU A 63 0.17 -0.22 10.52
C LEU A 63 -0.74 1.01 10.65
N ILE A 64 -0.52 2.05 9.84
CA ILE A 64 -1.36 3.26 9.83
C ILE A 64 -2.78 2.92 9.36
N GLY A 65 -2.91 2.17 8.27
CA GLY A 65 -4.21 1.73 7.74
C GLY A 65 -5.01 0.95 8.78
N ASN A 66 -4.37 0.03 9.50
CA ASN A 66 -5.00 -0.71 10.59
C ASN A 66 -5.45 0.20 11.74
N ALA A 67 -4.63 1.19 12.12
CA ALA A 67 -4.97 2.13 13.19
C ALA A 67 -6.18 3.01 12.83
N LEU A 68 -6.36 3.30 11.53
CA LEU A 68 -7.50 4.04 10.98
C LEU A 68 -8.70 3.16 10.63
N GLY A 69 -8.64 1.84 10.89
CA GLY A 69 -9.71 0.91 10.52
C GLY A 69 -9.94 0.78 9.02
N ILE A 70 -8.93 1.11 8.19
CA ILE A 70 -8.99 0.89 6.75
C ILE A 70 -8.97 -0.63 6.49
N LEU A 71 -9.94 -1.11 5.72
CA LEU A 71 -10.02 -2.51 5.33
C LEU A 71 -8.80 -2.87 4.47
N GLN A 72 -8.07 -3.90 4.91
CA GLN A 72 -6.83 -4.40 4.32
C GLN A 72 -6.63 -5.85 4.79
N PRO A 73 -5.56 -6.57 4.39
CA PRO A 73 -5.31 -7.93 4.89
C PRO A 73 -5.33 -8.06 6.41
N ASP A 74 -5.96 -9.13 6.91
CA ASP A 74 -6.11 -9.40 8.35
C ASP A 74 -4.80 -9.77 9.05
N SER A 75 -3.75 -10.11 8.29
CA SER A 75 -2.46 -10.47 8.85
C SER A 75 -1.33 -10.09 7.91
N ALA A 76 -0.22 -9.67 8.50
CA ALA A 76 1.00 -9.34 7.78
C ALA A 76 2.23 -9.89 8.51
N ALA A 77 3.25 -10.25 7.75
CA ALA A 77 4.50 -10.77 8.29
C ALA A 77 5.71 -10.33 7.46
N LEU A 78 6.86 -10.28 8.12
CA LEU A 78 8.16 -10.36 7.49
C LEU A 78 8.62 -11.80 7.51
N MET A 79 9.23 -12.25 6.42
CA MET A 79 9.70 -13.63 6.34
C MET A 79 10.97 -13.67 5.48
N PRO A 80 12.06 -14.29 5.96
CA PRO A 80 13.20 -14.56 5.12
C PRO A 80 12.80 -15.64 4.11
N LEU A 81 13.11 -15.40 2.84
CA LEU A 81 12.75 -16.30 1.76
C LEU A 81 13.71 -17.48 1.73
N ASN A 82 13.17 -18.70 1.73
CA ASN A 82 13.98 -19.89 1.53
C ASN A 82 14.55 -19.90 0.09
N GLN A 83 15.84 -20.21 -0.05
CA GLN A 83 16.52 -20.29 -1.35
C GLN A 83 15.84 -21.23 -2.34
N LEU A 84 15.13 -22.25 -1.85
CA LEU A 84 14.31 -23.15 -2.68
C LEU A 84 13.27 -22.41 -3.53
N PHE A 85 12.79 -21.25 -3.07
CA PHE A 85 11.80 -20.43 -3.77
C PHE A 85 12.42 -19.24 -4.52
N TYR A 86 13.74 -19.06 -4.54
CA TYR A 86 14.35 -17.90 -5.21
C TYR A 86 14.01 -17.81 -6.71
N ALA A 87 14.03 -18.95 -7.40
CA ALA A 87 13.69 -19.04 -8.82
C ALA A 87 12.25 -18.57 -9.10
N ASP A 88 11.32 -18.76 -8.16
CA ASP A 88 9.94 -18.32 -8.30
C ASP A 88 9.82 -16.80 -8.37
N TYR A 89 10.76 -16.08 -7.77
CA TYR A 89 10.82 -14.61 -7.74
C TYR A 89 11.87 -14.04 -8.71
N GLY A 90 12.44 -14.87 -9.58
CA GLY A 90 13.48 -14.46 -10.53
C GLY A 90 14.81 -14.07 -9.87
N LEU A 91 15.03 -14.53 -8.63
CA LEU A 91 16.28 -14.31 -7.91
C LEU A 91 17.31 -15.37 -8.28
N ASN A 92 18.59 -14.98 -8.26
CA ASN A 92 19.72 -15.88 -8.46
C ASN A 92 20.58 -15.92 -7.19
N THR A 93 20.82 -17.12 -6.65
CA THR A 93 21.62 -17.32 -5.43
C THR A 93 23.03 -16.76 -5.54
N ALA A 94 23.61 -16.69 -6.75
CA ALA A 94 24.94 -16.12 -6.97
C ALA A 94 25.00 -14.59 -6.74
N ASN A 95 23.85 -13.90 -6.77
CA ASN A 95 23.76 -12.44 -6.69
C ASN A 95 23.21 -11.93 -5.34
N GLU A 96 22.72 -12.83 -4.48
CA GLU A 96 22.17 -12.48 -3.16
C GLU A 96 23.21 -12.82 -2.09
N GLU A 97 23.96 -11.81 -1.64
CA GLU A 97 25.01 -11.93 -0.62
C GLU A 97 24.45 -12.00 0.81
N SER A 98 23.17 -11.64 0.99
CA SER A 98 22.47 -11.58 2.27
C SER A 98 21.09 -12.26 2.20
N GLU A 99 20.47 -12.44 3.36
CA GLU A 99 19.14 -13.02 3.48
C GLU A 99 18.10 -12.17 2.72
N THR A 100 17.33 -12.79 1.82
CA THR A 100 16.28 -12.09 1.07
C THR A 100 15.01 -12.04 1.89
N TRP A 101 14.64 -10.86 2.37
CA TRP A 101 13.38 -10.65 3.09
C TRP A 101 12.19 -10.44 2.14
N ALA A 102 11.04 -11.01 2.51
CA ALA A 102 9.77 -10.87 1.83
C ALA A 102 8.73 -10.20 2.73
N TRP A 103 7.82 -9.43 2.10
CA TRP A 103 6.61 -8.94 2.74
C TRP A 103 5.45 -9.90 2.46
N VAL A 104 4.79 -10.37 3.51
CA VAL A 104 3.73 -11.38 3.43
C VAL A 104 2.43 -10.78 3.96
N THR A 105 1.33 -10.94 3.25
CA THR A 105 0.00 -10.61 3.74
C THR A 105 -0.99 -11.73 3.46
N SER A 106 -1.98 -11.92 4.32
CA SER A 106 -3.09 -12.81 4.02
C SER A 106 -3.88 -12.34 2.80
N GLU A 107 -4.58 -13.25 2.12
CA GLU A 107 -5.47 -12.86 1.03
C GLU A 107 -6.58 -11.92 1.53
N CYS A 108 -6.80 -10.81 0.82
CA CYS A 108 -7.79 -9.80 1.15
C CYS A 108 -8.63 -9.47 -0.08
N GLY A 109 -9.60 -10.34 -0.39
CA GLY A 109 -10.49 -10.14 -1.53
C GLY A 109 -9.79 -10.20 -2.89
N GLN A 110 -10.50 -9.75 -3.92
CA GLN A 110 -10.02 -9.71 -5.31
C GLN A 110 -9.82 -8.26 -5.74
N SER A 111 -8.71 -7.97 -6.43
CA SER A 111 -8.48 -6.60 -6.92
C SER A 111 -9.57 -6.15 -7.88
N VAL A 112 -9.93 -4.87 -7.86
CA VAL A 112 -10.92 -4.30 -8.79
C VAL A 112 -10.44 -4.49 -10.23
N SER A 113 -9.14 -4.32 -10.49
CA SER A 113 -8.56 -4.61 -11.81
C SER A 113 -8.74 -6.07 -12.22
N GLY A 114 -8.65 -7.02 -11.29
CA GLY A 114 -8.87 -8.44 -11.53
C GLY A 114 -10.35 -8.78 -11.80
N ILE A 115 -11.28 -8.17 -11.05
CA ILE A 115 -12.73 -8.35 -11.22
C ILE A 115 -13.15 -7.94 -12.63
N PHE A 116 -12.70 -6.78 -13.09
CA PHE A 116 -13.04 -6.24 -14.40
C PHE A 116 -12.05 -6.66 -15.51
N GLN A 117 -11.05 -7.50 -15.19
CA GLN A 117 -10.05 -8.02 -16.11
C GLN A 117 -9.28 -6.90 -16.86
N LEU A 118 -8.96 -5.82 -16.15
CA LEU A 118 -8.25 -4.64 -16.65
C LEU A 118 -6.72 -4.84 -16.72
N ASN A 119 -6.22 -5.95 -16.21
CA ASN A 119 -4.81 -6.36 -16.22
C ASN A 119 -4.40 -7.14 -17.49
N LYS A 120 -5.25 -7.14 -18.54
CA LYS A 120 -4.96 -7.82 -19.80
C LYS A 120 -3.93 -7.06 -20.63
N SER A 121 -3.17 -7.80 -21.45
CA SER A 121 -2.13 -7.22 -22.31
C SER A 121 -2.67 -6.13 -23.24
N GLN A 122 -1.83 -5.17 -23.62
CA GLN A 122 -2.18 -4.07 -24.52
C GLN A 122 -2.79 -4.55 -25.85
N ALA A 123 -2.25 -5.64 -26.43
CA ALA A 123 -2.79 -6.29 -27.62
C ALA A 123 -4.18 -6.94 -27.42
N SER A 124 -4.59 -7.21 -26.18
CA SER A 124 -5.94 -7.70 -25.85
C SER A 124 -6.92 -6.54 -25.65
N LEU A 125 -6.44 -5.40 -25.12
CA LEU A 125 -7.22 -4.17 -24.92
C LEU A 125 -7.56 -3.49 -26.25
N GLU A 126 -6.60 -3.45 -27.18
CA GLU A 126 -6.77 -2.84 -28.52
C GLU A 126 -7.78 -3.57 -29.41
N ARG A 127 -7.97 -4.89 -29.20
CA ARG A 127 -8.92 -5.70 -29.98
C ARG A 127 -10.38 -5.41 -29.64
N ASN A 128 -10.67 -4.82 -28.48
CA ASN A 128 -12.03 -4.45 -28.10
C ASN A 128 -12.02 -3.21 -27.18
N ILE A 129 -11.74 -2.05 -27.79
CA ILE A 129 -11.64 -0.76 -27.11
C ILE A 129 -12.93 -0.40 -26.37
N GLU A 130 -14.09 -0.69 -26.95
CA GLU A 130 -15.38 -0.32 -26.36
C GLU A 130 -15.71 -1.17 -25.12
N ASP A 131 -15.50 -2.48 -25.18
CA ASP A 131 -15.63 -3.35 -24.00
C ASP A 131 -14.66 -2.94 -22.88
N THR A 132 -13.42 -2.60 -23.24
CA THR A 132 -12.42 -2.12 -22.28
C THR A 132 -12.86 -0.83 -21.60
N LYS A 133 -13.38 0.13 -22.35
CA LYS A 133 -13.94 1.38 -21.81
C LYS A 133 -15.11 1.09 -20.87
N ASN A 134 -16.04 0.23 -21.26
CA ASN A 134 -17.19 -0.14 -20.44
C ASN A 134 -16.78 -0.81 -19.13
N LYS A 135 -15.79 -1.72 -19.16
CA LYS A 135 -15.21 -2.32 -17.95
C LYS A 135 -14.58 -1.28 -17.03
N TYR A 136 -13.85 -0.32 -17.61
CA TYR A 136 -13.24 0.76 -16.84
C TYR A 136 -14.28 1.68 -16.19
N ILE A 137 -15.34 2.05 -16.93
CA ILE A 137 -16.48 2.82 -16.41
C ILE A 137 -17.16 2.08 -15.25
N ASN A 138 -17.43 0.78 -15.42
CA ASN A 138 -18.04 -0.04 -14.37
C ASN A 138 -17.12 -0.18 -13.14
N ALA A 139 -15.81 -0.29 -13.34
CA ALA A 139 -14.84 -0.32 -12.25
C ALA A 139 -14.84 1.00 -11.47
N ILE A 140 -14.86 2.15 -12.15
CA ILE A 140 -14.97 3.44 -11.48
C ILE A 140 -16.30 3.58 -10.75
N SER A 141 -17.42 3.20 -11.38
CA SER A 141 -18.73 3.25 -10.71
C SER A 141 -18.72 2.41 -9.43
N LEU A 142 -18.18 1.18 -9.48
CA LEU A 142 -18.06 0.33 -8.30
C LEU A 142 -17.25 0.99 -7.19
N ILE A 143 -16.11 1.62 -7.54
CA ILE A 143 -15.28 2.35 -6.58
C ILE A 143 -16.08 3.49 -5.98
N CYS A 144 -16.69 4.34 -6.81
CA CYS A 144 -17.44 5.53 -6.41
C CYS A 144 -18.69 5.25 -5.55
N ASP A 145 -19.24 4.04 -5.62
CA ASP A 145 -20.36 3.60 -4.79
C ASP A 145 -19.91 3.14 -3.38
N GLN A 146 -18.60 3.02 -3.12
CA GLN A 146 -18.09 2.56 -1.83
C GLN A 146 -18.19 3.62 -0.75
N LYS A 147 -18.75 3.23 0.40
CA LYS A 147 -18.99 4.14 1.54
C LYS A 147 -17.70 4.66 2.17
N ASN A 148 -16.60 3.91 2.06
CA ASN A 148 -15.32 4.19 2.71
C ASN A 148 -14.31 4.94 1.82
N ILE A 149 -14.69 5.37 0.60
CA ILE A 149 -13.81 6.21 -0.23
C ILE A 149 -13.28 7.43 0.52
N PRO A 150 -14.09 8.20 1.28
CA PRO A 150 -13.59 9.39 1.96
C PRO A 150 -12.42 9.08 2.88
N GLN A 151 -12.50 7.97 3.63
CA GLN A 151 -11.47 7.50 4.53
C GLN A 151 -10.20 7.08 3.78
N ILE A 152 -10.34 6.40 2.64
CA ILE A 152 -9.17 6.01 1.83
C ILE A 152 -8.51 7.24 1.19
N ILE A 153 -9.28 8.22 0.71
CA ILE A 153 -8.74 9.48 0.20
C ILE A 153 -7.93 10.21 1.27
N ALA A 154 -8.47 10.34 2.49
CA ALA A 154 -7.77 10.96 3.61
C ALA A 154 -6.51 10.18 4.00
N PHE A 155 -6.61 8.84 4.09
CA PHE A 155 -5.49 7.95 4.39
C PHE A 155 -4.36 8.05 3.36
N ASP A 156 -4.67 8.04 2.06
CA ASP A 156 -3.66 8.16 1.02
C ASP A 156 -3.01 9.55 1.01
N ASP A 157 -3.74 10.63 1.39
CA ASP A 157 -3.09 11.92 1.64
C ASP A 157 -2.14 11.83 2.83
N PHE A 158 -2.57 11.27 3.97
CA PHE A 158 -1.74 11.16 5.17
C PHE A 158 -0.40 10.47 4.88
N ILE A 159 -0.43 9.30 4.27
CA ILE A 159 0.80 8.53 3.97
C ILE A 159 1.50 8.98 2.67
N ALA A 160 0.97 10.00 1.98
CA ALA A 160 1.46 10.48 0.69
C ALA A 160 1.52 9.36 -0.37
N ASN A 161 0.42 8.62 -0.54
CA ASN A 161 0.28 7.59 -1.55
C ASN A 161 -0.33 8.13 -2.84
N ASP A 162 0.52 8.41 -3.82
CA ASP A 162 0.09 8.76 -5.17
C ASP A 162 -0.01 7.53 -6.10
N ASP A 163 0.16 6.30 -5.58
CA ASP A 163 -0.02 5.05 -6.32
C ASP A 163 -1.26 4.23 -5.95
N ARG A 164 -2.27 4.81 -5.32
CA ARG A 164 -3.57 4.14 -5.15
C ARG A 164 -4.33 4.01 -6.49
N ASN A 165 -3.86 3.10 -7.35
CA ASN A 165 -4.49 2.77 -8.61
C ASN A 165 -5.57 1.69 -8.42
N ILE A 166 -6.41 1.45 -9.44
CA ILE A 166 -7.53 0.48 -9.41
C ILE A 166 -7.06 -0.95 -9.06
N GLY A 167 -5.82 -1.32 -9.37
CA GLY A 167 -5.25 -2.61 -8.99
C GLY A 167 -4.90 -2.73 -7.50
N ASN A 168 -4.74 -1.60 -6.81
CA ASN A 168 -4.41 -1.52 -5.39
C ASN A 168 -5.67 -1.38 -4.51
N LEU A 169 -6.84 -1.54 -5.11
CA LEU A 169 -8.14 -1.62 -4.46
C LEU A 169 -8.67 -3.05 -4.59
N VAL A 170 -9.19 -3.60 -3.50
CA VAL A 170 -9.73 -4.96 -3.45
C VAL A 170 -11.17 -4.95 -3.00
N MET A 171 -11.97 -5.87 -3.52
CA MET A 171 -13.32 -6.12 -3.03
C MET A 171 -13.35 -7.43 -2.28
N THR A 172 -13.83 -7.39 -1.04
CA THR A 172 -14.05 -8.58 -0.22
C THR A 172 -15.37 -9.26 -0.59
N GLY A 173 -15.54 -10.52 -0.21
CA GLY A 173 -16.75 -11.30 -0.53
C GLY A 173 -18.06 -10.75 0.04
N ASN A 174 -17.98 -9.87 1.05
CA ASN A 174 -19.13 -9.14 1.61
C ASN A 174 -19.39 -7.78 0.93
N GLY A 175 -18.69 -7.47 -0.17
CA GLY A 175 -18.93 -6.28 -0.99
C GLY A 175 -18.27 -4.99 -0.49
N ASN A 176 -17.38 -5.06 0.49
CA ASN A 176 -16.64 -3.91 0.98
C ASN A 176 -15.32 -3.73 0.20
N MET A 177 -14.94 -2.47 -0.01
CA MET A 177 -13.65 -2.15 -0.62
C MET A 177 -12.56 -2.01 0.44
N GLY A 178 -11.41 -2.63 0.19
CA GLY A 178 -10.19 -2.47 0.96
C GLY A 178 -9.02 -2.01 0.09
N VAL A 179 -7.87 -1.84 0.74
CA VAL A 179 -6.62 -1.40 0.11
C VAL A 179 -5.53 -2.45 0.30
N ILE A 180 -4.64 -2.52 -0.69
CA ILE A 180 -3.41 -3.31 -0.66
C ILE A 180 -2.29 -2.52 -1.30
N ASP A 181 -1.05 -2.95 -1.14
CA ASP A 181 0.12 -2.34 -1.79
C ASP A 181 0.37 -0.89 -1.35
N HIS A 182 1.19 -0.77 -0.32
CA HIS A 182 1.69 0.50 0.17
C HIS A 182 3.16 0.72 -0.19
N GLY A 183 3.74 -0.06 -1.11
CA GLY A 183 5.16 0.06 -1.44
C GLY A 183 5.57 1.44 -1.99
N GLU A 184 4.63 2.22 -2.50
CA GLU A 184 4.83 3.54 -3.11
C GLU A 184 4.36 4.74 -2.26
N ILE A 185 4.16 4.55 -0.95
CA ILE A 185 3.90 5.67 -0.04
C ILE A 185 5.10 6.62 0.07
N LEU A 186 4.95 7.74 0.81
CA LEU A 186 5.98 8.77 0.97
C LEU A 186 6.34 9.43 -0.37
N GLY A 187 5.34 9.59 -1.25
CA GLY A 187 5.45 10.29 -2.52
C GLY A 187 6.30 9.59 -3.58
N ARG A 188 6.44 8.26 -3.51
CA ARG A 188 7.34 7.44 -4.35
C ARG A 188 8.82 7.84 -4.30
N ILE A 189 9.21 8.69 -3.36
CA ILE A 189 10.59 9.11 -3.23
C ILE A 189 11.44 7.89 -2.87
N ASP A 190 12.58 7.75 -3.53
CA ASP A 190 13.64 6.85 -3.08
C ASP A 190 14.32 7.47 -1.85
N TRP A 191 13.60 7.47 -0.73
CA TRP A 191 14.01 8.14 0.50
C TRP A 191 15.24 7.49 1.14
N ILE A 192 15.59 6.26 0.76
CA ILE A 192 16.87 5.65 1.13
C ILE A 192 18.03 6.41 0.50
N LYS A 193 17.92 6.80 -0.78
CA LYS A 193 18.99 7.53 -1.47
C LYS A 193 18.87 9.04 -1.35
N ASN A 194 17.65 9.55 -1.19
CA ASN A 194 17.31 10.96 -1.31
C ASN A 194 16.43 11.44 -0.14
N LEU A 195 16.84 11.16 1.10
CA LEU A 195 16.03 11.48 2.30
C LEU A 195 15.58 12.95 2.37
N THR A 196 16.39 13.90 1.89
CA THR A 196 16.06 15.33 1.89
C THR A 196 15.02 15.74 0.84
N GLN A 197 14.69 14.88 -0.12
CA GLN A 197 13.62 15.12 -1.10
C GLN A 197 12.23 14.78 -0.52
N LEU A 198 12.18 14.18 0.67
CA LEU A 198 10.94 13.85 1.33
C LEU A 198 10.32 15.11 1.96
N ASP A 199 9.57 15.87 1.15
CA ASP A 199 8.92 17.09 1.59
C ASP A 199 7.56 16.79 2.25
N LYS A 200 7.52 16.92 3.59
CA LYS A 200 6.33 16.72 4.41
C LYS A 200 5.17 17.68 4.09
N SER A 201 5.48 18.85 3.53
CA SER A 201 4.50 19.90 3.17
C SER A 201 3.92 19.76 1.77
N GLN A 202 4.57 18.97 0.91
CA GLN A 202 4.16 18.76 -0.47
C GLN A 202 2.74 18.19 -0.58
N PHE A 203 2.05 18.64 -1.62
CA PHE A 203 0.82 18.04 -2.09
C PHE A 203 1.12 16.83 -2.98
N PHE A 204 0.52 15.69 -2.65
CA PHE A 204 0.66 14.45 -3.41
C PHE A 204 -0.63 14.16 -4.19
N PHE A 205 -0.47 13.68 -5.42
CA PHE A 205 -1.60 13.43 -6.30
C PHE A 205 -2.45 12.27 -5.79
N ASN A 206 -3.69 12.55 -5.37
CA ASN A 206 -4.60 11.51 -4.92
C ASN A 206 -5.37 10.91 -6.12
N LYS A 207 -5.02 9.67 -6.48
CA LYS A 207 -5.63 8.95 -7.62
C LYS A 207 -7.13 8.72 -7.45
N LEU A 208 -7.62 8.46 -6.24
CA LEU A 208 -9.05 8.25 -5.99
C LEU A 208 -9.84 9.56 -6.12
N LEU A 209 -9.27 10.66 -5.64
CA LEU A 209 -9.85 12.00 -5.85
C LEU A 209 -9.94 12.33 -7.33
N TYR A 210 -8.89 12.04 -8.09
CA TYR A 210 -8.91 12.21 -9.54
C TYR A 210 -9.99 11.35 -10.21
N ILE A 211 -10.11 10.07 -9.83
CA ILE A 211 -11.17 9.18 -10.33
C ILE A 211 -12.57 9.77 -10.05
N LEU A 212 -12.79 10.27 -8.83
CA LEU A 212 -14.04 10.90 -8.41
C LEU A 212 -14.35 12.15 -9.24
N ASP A 213 -13.35 13.00 -9.48
CA ASP A 213 -13.51 14.27 -10.20
C ASP A 213 -13.71 14.07 -11.71
N GLN A 214 -13.18 13.00 -12.30
CA GLN A 214 -13.32 12.71 -13.73
C GLN A 214 -14.58 11.92 -14.10
N HIS A 215 -15.31 11.37 -13.12
CA HIS A 215 -16.44 10.51 -13.41
C HIS A 215 -17.72 11.33 -13.66
N ASN A 216 -17.99 11.64 -14.94
CA ASN A 216 -19.10 12.49 -15.40
C ASN A 216 -20.50 12.06 -14.92
N ALA A 217 -20.71 10.80 -14.55
CA ALA A 217 -22.00 10.32 -14.06
C ALA A 217 -22.24 10.60 -12.56
N ILE A 218 -21.20 11.00 -11.81
CA ILE A 218 -21.36 11.40 -10.41
C ILE A 218 -21.81 12.85 -10.36
N LYS A 219 -22.92 13.09 -9.65
CA LYS A 219 -23.42 14.43 -9.42
C LYS A 219 -22.42 15.24 -8.61
N GLN A 220 -22.22 16.51 -8.94
CA GLN A 220 -21.35 17.42 -8.20
C GLN A 220 -21.63 17.43 -6.69
N GLN A 221 -22.91 17.34 -6.29
CA GLN A 221 -23.30 17.23 -4.88
C GLN A 221 -22.72 15.98 -4.18
N THR A 222 -22.67 14.85 -4.88
CA THR A 222 -22.08 13.61 -4.36
C THR A 222 -20.57 13.77 -4.20
N THR A 223 -19.89 14.32 -5.22
CA THR A 223 -18.45 14.65 -5.16
C THR A 223 -18.13 15.57 -3.98
N PHE A 224 -18.89 16.65 -3.81
CA PHE A 224 -18.75 17.56 -2.67
C PHE A 224 -18.91 16.84 -1.34
N THR A 225 -19.93 15.97 -1.23
CA THR A 225 -20.19 15.20 0.00
C THR A 225 -19.03 14.25 0.32
N VAL A 226 -18.48 13.55 -0.67
CA VAL A 226 -17.32 12.65 -0.49
C VAL A 226 -16.10 13.45 -0.04
N LYS A 227 -15.81 14.58 -0.69
CA LYS A 227 -14.70 15.46 -0.29
C LYS A 227 -14.86 15.99 1.13
N SER A 228 -16.07 16.44 1.52
CA SER A 228 -16.34 16.93 2.89
C SER A 228 -16.08 15.85 3.93
N LYS A 229 -16.56 14.63 3.67
CA LYS A 229 -16.30 13.48 4.56
C LYS A 229 -14.82 13.08 4.62
N ALA A 230 -14.06 13.32 3.55
CA ALA A 230 -12.62 13.07 3.56
C ALA A 230 -11.91 14.08 4.48
N VAL A 231 -12.36 15.34 4.51
CA VAL A 231 -11.86 16.35 5.46
C VAL A 231 -12.17 15.96 6.90
N GLU A 232 -13.38 15.43 7.16
CA GLU A 232 -13.75 14.92 8.49
C GLU A 232 -12.86 13.75 8.91
N ALA A 233 -12.57 12.82 8.01
CA ALA A 233 -11.74 11.64 8.28
C ALA A 233 -10.30 11.97 8.73
N ILE A 234 -9.77 13.13 8.35
CA ILE A 234 -8.44 13.58 8.83
C ILE A 234 -8.41 13.76 10.34
N GLY A 235 -9.55 14.07 10.99
CA GLY A 235 -9.61 14.24 12.44
C GLY A 235 -9.17 13.01 13.24
N GLU A 236 -9.12 11.83 12.62
CA GLU A 236 -8.69 10.58 13.27
C GLU A 236 -7.18 10.32 13.14
N HIS A 237 -6.47 11.04 12.24
CA HIS A 237 -5.08 10.74 11.88
C HIS A 237 -4.09 10.88 13.03
N GLU A 238 -4.18 11.97 13.80
CA GLU A 238 -3.27 12.21 14.92
C GLU A 238 -3.41 11.12 15.98
N GLN A 239 -4.64 10.82 16.40
CA GLN A 239 -4.90 9.76 17.39
C GLN A 239 -4.43 8.39 16.88
N ALA A 240 -4.71 8.06 15.62
CA ALA A 240 -4.25 6.82 15.01
C ALA A 240 -2.73 6.72 15.03
N PHE A 241 -2.02 7.76 14.60
CA PHE A 241 -0.54 7.79 14.58
C PHE A 241 0.05 7.64 15.99
N VAL A 242 -0.47 8.39 16.97
CA VAL A 242 -0.02 8.31 18.37
C VAL A 242 -0.21 6.90 18.93
N SER A 243 -1.30 6.22 18.58
CA SER A 243 -1.60 4.87 19.08
C SER A 243 -0.59 3.81 18.61
N ILE A 244 0.08 4.02 17.47
CA ILE A 244 1.03 3.06 16.88
C ILE A 244 2.47 3.58 16.84
N GLN A 245 2.76 4.82 17.25
CA GLN A 245 4.08 5.43 17.13
C GLN A 245 5.21 4.55 17.66
N LYS A 246 5.01 3.97 18.86
CA LYS A 246 6.01 3.07 19.46
C LYS A 246 6.25 1.83 18.58
N GLN A 247 5.16 1.25 18.06
CA GLN A 247 5.23 0.08 17.19
C GLN A 247 5.92 0.38 15.86
N LEU A 248 5.61 1.53 15.24
CA LEU A 248 6.29 2.01 14.03
C LEU A 248 7.79 2.17 14.27
N LEU A 249 8.19 2.91 15.31
CA LEU A 249 9.60 3.14 15.63
C LEU A 249 10.36 1.84 15.90
N THR A 250 9.74 0.86 16.57
CA THR A 250 10.34 -0.46 16.78
C THR A 250 10.57 -1.16 15.44
N TRP A 251 9.57 -1.23 14.57
CA TRP A 251 9.73 -1.89 13.28
C TRP A 251 10.70 -1.18 12.35
N TRP A 252 10.66 0.14 12.31
CA TRP A 252 11.58 0.94 11.51
C TRP A 252 13.03 0.71 11.91
N LYS A 253 13.32 0.64 13.21
CA LYS A 253 14.65 0.26 13.72
C LYS A 253 15.06 -1.12 13.23
N ASN A 254 14.21 -2.12 13.43
CA ASN A 254 14.49 -3.50 13.01
C ASN A 254 14.74 -3.62 11.50
N ILE A 255 14.01 -2.88 10.67
CA ILE A 255 14.20 -2.87 9.21
C ILE A 255 15.52 -2.18 8.82
N LEU A 256 15.92 -1.11 9.52
CA LEU A 256 17.19 -0.44 9.28
C LEU A 256 18.39 -1.30 9.71
N GLU A 257 18.27 -2.08 10.79
CA GLU A 257 19.29 -3.03 11.24
C GLU A 257 19.64 -4.10 10.20
N ILE A 258 18.68 -4.50 9.35
CA ILE A 258 18.90 -5.46 8.26
C ILE A 258 19.16 -4.79 6.90
N SER A 259 19.39 -3.48 6.89
CA SER A 259 19.65 -2.70 5.67
C SER A 259 21.14 -2.42 5.46
N ASP A 260 21.50 -1.97 4.25
CA ASP A 260 22.86 -1.52 3.94
C ASP A 260 23.15 -0.08 4.45
N ILE A 261 22.23 0.55 5.19
CA ILE A 261 22.41 1.88 5.77
C ILE A 261 23.29 1.77 7.03
N PRO A 262 24.37 2.55 7.16
CA PRO A 262 25.22 2.54 8.36
C PRO A 262 24.41 2.81 9.63
N GLU A 263 24.67 2.06 10.70
CA GLU A 263 23.99 2.23 12.01
C GLU A 263 24.09 3.66 12.54
N THR A 264 25.20 4.36 12.27
CA THR A 264 25.41 5.77 12.66
C THR A 264 24.40 6.72 12.00
N ASP A 265 23.84 6.34 10.86
CA ASP A 265 22.85 7.14 10.13
C ASP A 265 21.41 6.76 10.50
N HIS A 266 21.15 5.61 11.14
CA HIS A 266 19.79 5.17 11.47
C HIS A 266 18.96 6.25 12.20
N PRO A 267 19.47 6.96 13.22
CA PRO A 267 18.71 8.01 13.88
C PRO A 267 18.21 9.09 12.91
N ARG A 268 19.03 9.48 11.92
CA ARG A 268 18.67 10.49 10.93
C ARG A 268 17.48 10.05 10.06
N TYR A 269 17.45 8.79 9.63
CA TYR A 269 16.34 8.24 8.85
C TYR A 269 15.07 8.16 9.68
N LEU A 270 15.17 7.63 10.90
CA LEU A 270 14.03 7.54 11.82
C LEU A 270 13.43 8.91 12.11
N ASP A 271 14.26 9.91 12.39
CA ASP A 271 13.81 11.27 12.68
C ASP A 271 13.11 11.91 11.48
N HIS A 272 13.66 11.79 10.26
CA HIS A 272 13.02 12.34 9.05
C HIS A 272 11.68 11.66 8.73
N LEU A 273 11.62 10.33 8.82
CA LEU A 273 10.41 9.57 8.51
C LEU A 273 9.33 9.80 9.58
N PHE A 274 9.74 9.91 10.84
CA PHE A 274 8.87 10.29 11.94
C PHE A 274 8.33 11.71 11.76
N ASP A 275 9.20 12.69 11.52
CA ASP A 275 8.81 14.09 11.30
C ASP A 275 7.87 14.24 10.10
N PHE A 276 8.09 13.49 9.02
CA PHE A 276 7.18 13.47 7.88
C PHE A 276 5.77 13.04 8.28
N LEU A 277 5.63 11.88 8.91
CA LEU A 277 4.30 11.36 9.29
C LEU A 277 3.67 12.17 10.42
N HIS A 278 4.46 12.63 11.39
CA HIS A 278 3.98 13.47 12.48
C HIS A 278 3.43 14.81 11.95
N TYR A 279 4.14 15.45 11.03
CA TYR A 279 3.64 16.66 10.38
C TYR A 279 2.34 16.40 9.62
N ARG A 280 2.26 15.30 8.86
CA ARG A 280 1.09 15.00 8.04
C ARG A 280 -0.15 14.60 8.85
N CYS A 281 0.01 13.91 9.98
CA CYS A 281 -1.14 13.54 10.82
C CYS A 281 -1.77 14.73 11.56
N GLN A 282 -1.00 15.82 11.74
CA GLN A 282 -1.43 17.06 12.38
C GLN A 282 -1.81 18.16 11.38
N GLN A 283 -1.88 17.86 10.07
CA GLN A 283 -2.23 18.86 9.08
C GLN A 283 -3.61 19.46 9.36
N PRO A 284 -3.75 20.80 9.38
CA PRO A 284 -5.05 21.42 9.56
C PRO A 284 -6.03 20.95 8.49
N SER A 285 -7.25 20.58 8.88
CA SER A 285 -8.31 20.17 7.96
C SER A 285 -8.55 21.21 6.85
N ALA A 286 -8.34 22.50 7.13
CA ALA A 286 -8.43 23.57 6.15
C ALA A 286 -7.38 23.46 5.02
N LEU A 287 -6.15 23.03 5.32
CA LEU A 287 -5.10 22.83 4.33
C LEU A 287 -5.48 21.71 3.36
N PHE A 288 -6.00 20.60 3.91
CA PHE A 288 -6.48 19.49 3.09
C PHE A 288 -7.74 19.86 2.30
N ALA A 289 -8.69 20.58 2.91
CA ALA A 289 -9.89 21.06 2.23
C ALA A 289 -9.55 21.94 1.01
N ASN A 290 -8.54 22.81 1.13
CA ASN A 290 -8.03 23.60 0.01
C ASN A 290 -7.43 22.67 -1.09
N ARG A 291 -6.55 21.73 -0.71
CA ARG A 291 -5.91 20.78 -1.65
C ARG A 291 -6.91 19.96 -2.46
N ILE A 292 -8.05 19.60 -1.88
CA ILE A 292 -9.09 18.82 -2.58
C ILE A 292 -10.15 19.69 -3.28
N GLY A 293 -10.02 21.01 -3.22
CA GLY A 293 -10.88 21.96 -3.93
C GLY A 293 -12.22 22.26 -3.25
N LEU A 294 -12.29 22.21 -1.91
CA LEU A 294 -13.48 22.63 -1.15
C LEU A 294 -13.44 24.08 -0.68
N VAL A 295 -12.25 24.67 -0.60
CA VAL A 295 -12.05 26.07 -0.20
C VAL A 295 -11.32 26.78 -1.33
N ALA A 296 -11.82 27.95 -1.71
CA ALA A 296 -11.21 28.83 -2.72
C ALA A 296 -10.02 29.62 -2.14
#